data_AF-A0A4Q5QXY0-F1
#
_entry.id   AF-A0A4Q5QXY0-F1
#
_cell.length_a   1.000
_cell.length_b   1.000
_cell.length_c   1.000
_cell.angle_alpha   90.00
_cell.angle_beta   90.00
_cell.angle_gamma   90.00
#
_symmetry.space_group_name_H-M   'P 1'
#
loop_
_entity.id
_entity.type
_entity.pdbx_description
1 polymer ?
#
loop_
_entity_poly.entity_id
_entity_poly.type
_entity_poly.pdbx_seq_one_letter_code
_entity_poly.pdbx_strand_id
1 'polypeptide(L)'
;LSASKRYVFHVFGSRQTTAETRVSQYKFTGANVSTITQTTTGTNVGANGYAGNNNTITKSDTLTADAAGGITLELSKTTGMYAYLNLMRMDIVPGRTTTVPPVYYAFQNPGFELGNLTYWTTVGGSTGGTSVGQSPKHQGTFAARLTGSNSLSLEQQISYQATAGVGTYRLNGWFLNASASALTGAQSAHLELLFYSSTNALLGRFLSDSVRASTPTDTWVRLSAVGAIPVGTAFVKAAAVWRNSAATATGSVYFDDLAGEPYVPINGNKLTYIGSSVPYGTGATNNFGYTSIYAALLTARNTAGLGGPWVTANVSVPGNSTVDVTNRFDNDIFPQNGKYVFIGLSLGNEGIIGGGQPIFNQFRDNMLALIKHSRANGLVPIVAGNYGRNDYTATEYGYVQRINALLNGWAVPTINLLGAVDDLSGSGHYTAGYWYDALHPNDRGHAEMAHALVPSLLDALAAAKPQPKRRVSAGITLRNSATAPAPTVRLVPEDVVHPFTTTLRFRTSGPGRLVEVRDSAGLAAGTIQVAATGKLLYTSAKGRSIAGTKVVSDNRWHKLVLTHYYGQGLTRLYVDSTY
;
A
#
# COMPACT_ATOMS: atom_id res chain seq x y z
N LEU A 1 1.73 36.85 -35.80
CA LEU A 1 2.44 35.77 -36.51
C LEU A 1 2.99 34.78 -35.50
N SER A 2 3.01 33.48 -35.80
CA SER A 2 3.57 32.45 -34.91
C SER A 2 5.09 32.48 -34.91
N ALA A 3 5.71 32.46 -33.72
CA ALA A 3 7.16 32.41 -33.53
C ALA A 3 7.80 31.06 -33.94
N SER A 4 7.00 29.99 -34.05
CA SER A 4 7.49 28.66 -34.49
C SER A 4 7.47 28.47 -36.01
N LYS A 5 7.00 29.48 -36.76
CA LYS A 5 6.99 29.50 -38.22
C LYS A 5 7.92 30.61 -38.73
N ARG A 6 8.33 30.48 -39.98
CA ARG A 6 9.19 31.48 -40.65
C ARG A 6 8.46 32.04 -41.87
N TYR A 7 8.79 33.26 -42.25
CA TYR A 7 8.07 34.02 -43.26
C TYR A 7 9.03 34.60 -44.29
N VAL A 8 8.60 34.67 -45.54
CA VAL A 8 9.33 35.41 -46.58
C VAL A 8 8.37 36.36 -47.29
N PHE A 9 8.79 37.61 -47.45
CA PHE A 9 8.02 38.65 -48.11
C PHE A 9 8.49 38.83 -49.55
N HIS A 10 7.54 38.92 -50.46
CA HIS A 10 7.72 39.23 -51.86
C HIS A 10 7.09 40.59 -52.12
N VAL A 11 7.87 41.56 -52.59
CA VAL A 11 7.44 42.94 -52.79
C VAL A 11 7.58 43.37 -54.25
N PHE A 12 6.58 44.14 -54.69
CA PHE A 12 6.54 44.74 -56.03
C PHE A 12 6.11 46.20 -55.90
N GLY A 13 6.94 47.11 -56.40
CA GLY A 13 6.70 48.54 -56.52
C GLY A 13 6.92 48.99 -57.95
N SER A 14 6.05 49.87 -58.45
CA SER A 14 6.05 50.38 -59.82
C SER A 14 5.33 51.72 -59.94
N ARG A 15 5.94 52.64 -60.69
CA ARG A 15 5.25 53.82 -61.22
C ARG A 15 5.86 54.17 -62.58
N GLN A 16 5.03 54.41 -63.58
CA GLN A 16 5.51 54.82 -64.90
C GLN A 16 5.87 56.31 -64.89
N THR A 17 7.15 56.63 -65.06
CA THR A 17 7.62 57.97 -65.45
C THR A 17 9.08 57.92 -65.89
N THR A 18 9.44 58.77 -66.85
CA THR A 18 10.81 58.98 -67.32
C THR A 18 11.47 60.21 -66.69
N ALA A 19 10.73 60.98 -65.87
CA ALA A 19 11.21 62.25 -65.31
C ALA A 19 12.30 62.08 -64.23
N GLU A 20 12.35 60.92 -63.56
CA GLU A 20 13.38 60.59 -62.57
C GLU A 20 13.46 59.07 -62.36
N THR A 21 14.61 58.61 -61.86
CA THR A 21 14.77 57.24 -61.35
C THR A 21 14.38 57.21 -59.87
N ARG A 22 13.55 56.23 -59.48
CA ARG A 22 13.17 56.04 -58.07
C ARG A 22 13.50 54.64 -57.58
N VAL A 23 14.06 54.58 -56.38
CA VAL A 23 14.43 53.33 -55.71
C VAL A 23 13.78 53.31 -54.33
N SER A 24 13.07 52.21 -54.04
CA SER A 24 12.39 51.97 -52.77
C SER A 24 13.17 50.93 -51.96
N GLN A 25 13.33 51.15 -50.66
CA GLN A 25 13.85 50.19 -49.72
C GLN A 25 12.72 49.66 -48.84
N TYR A 26 12.73 48.35 -48.61
CA TYR A 26 11.82 47.63 -47.74
C TYR A 26 12.64 46.97 -46.65
N LYS A 27 12.47 47.41 -45.41
CA LYS A 27 13.12 46.83 -44.25
C LYS A 27 12.09 46.14 -43.39
N PHE A 28 12.25 44.82 -43.25
CA PHE A 28 11.41 43.98 -42.41
C PHE A 28 12.14 43.69 -41.11
N THR A 29 11.52 43.99 -39.97
CA THR A 29 12.09 43.78 -38.63
C THR A 29 11.17 42.91 -37.80
N GLY A 30 11.60 41.68 -37.51
CA GLY A 30 11.02 40.79 -36.50
C GLY A 30 12.09 40.44 -35.47
N ALA A 31 12.20 39.16 -35.09
CA ALA A 31 13.34 38.70 -34.29
C ALA A 31 14.68 38.80 -35.05
N ASN A 32 14.62 38.82 -36.38
CA ASN A 32 15.72 39.15 -37.28
C ASN A 32 15.29 40.20 -38.31
N VAL A 33 16.25 40.83 -38.96
CA VAL A 33 16.02 41.95 -39.90
C VAL A 33 16.40 41.53 -41.31
N SER A 34 15.60 41.92 -42.30
CA SER A 34 15.93 41.80 -43.73
C SER A 34 15.65 43.11 -44.43
N THR A 35 16.63 43.61 -45.19
CA THR A 35 16.54 44.89 -45.92
C THR A 35 16.81 44.64 -47.39
N ILE A 36 15.85 45.00 -48.24
CA ILE A 36 15.91 44.82 -49.69
C ILE A 36 15.58 46.12 -50.41
N THR A 37 16.10 46.31 -51.62
CA THR A 37 15.81 47.48 -52.46
C THR A 37 15.25 47.06 -53.82
N GLN A 38 14.45 47.94 -54.43
CA GLN A 38 13.91 47.76 -55.77
C GLN A 38 13.87 49.10 -56.50
N THR A 39 14.44 49.16 -57.70
CA THR A 39 14.21 50.28 -58.62
C THR A 39 12.80 50.15 -59.18
N THR A 40 11.92 51.09 -58.81
CA THR A 40 10.48 51.00 -59.10
C THR A 40 10.07 51.85 -60.31
N THR A 41 10.89 52.85 -60.66
CA THR A 41 10.57 53.90 -61.62
C THR A 41 11.84 54.37 -62.34
N GLY A 42 11.73 54.70 -63.62
CA GLY A 42 12.82 55.29 -64.40
C GLY A 42 12.86 54.75 -65.83
N THR A 43 13.58 55.45 -66.71
CA THR A 43 13.74 55.06 -68.12
C THR A 43 14.28 53.63 -68.22
N ASN A 44 13.57 52.77 -68.97
CA ASN A 44 13.92 51.36 -69.21
C ASN A 44 14.08 50.49 -67.94
N VAL A 45 13.41 50.84 -66.84
CA VAL A 45 13.45 50.02 -65.62
C VAL A 45 12.68 48.70 -65.78
N GLY A 46 11.58 48.72 -66.52
CA GLY A 46 10.78 47.53 -66.83
C GLY A 46 11.16 46.88 -68.15
N ALA A 47 10.65 45.67 -68.37
CA ALA A 47 10.73 44.99 -69.66
C ALA A 47 10.11 45.81 -70.79
N ASN A 48 10.62 45.63 -72.01
CA ASN A 48 10.15 46.27 -73.24
C ASN A 48 10.17 47.82 -73.21
N GLY A 49 11.14 48.41 -72.49
CA GLY A 49 11.33 49.86 -72.42
C GLY A 49 10.32 50.59 -71.53
N TYR A 50 9.53 49.86 -70.73
CA TYR A 50 8.56 50.46 -69.82
C TYR A 50 9.25 51.26 -68.71
N ALA A 51 8.80 52.49 -68.48
CA ALA A 51 9.42 53.45 -67.55
C ALA A 51 9.03 53.25 -66.06
N GLY A 52 8.68 52.02 -65.69
CA GLY A 52 8.41 51.58 -64.33
C GLY A 52 8.78 50.11 -64.21
N ASN A 53 8.84 49.55 -63.00
CA ASN A 53 9.07 48.11 -62.87
C ASN A 53 7.80 47.33 -63.27
N ASN A 54 7.93 46.33 -64.13
CA ASN A 54 6.81 45.45 -64.52
C ASN A 54 7.19 43.96 -64.57
N ASN A 55 8.44 43.63 -64.24
CA ASN A 55 9.00 42.29 -64.45
C ASN A 55 9.82 41.77 -63.25
N THR A 56 9.98 42.57 -62.19
CA THR A 56 10.81 42.21 -61.04
C THR A 56 10.00 42.21 -59.75
N ILE A 57 10.02 41.09 -59.02
CA ILE A 57 9.55 40.97 -57.64
C ILE A 57 10.77 40.73 -56.76
N THR A 58 10.98 41.58 -55.75
CA THR A 58 12.10 41.44 -54.82
C THR A 58 11.65 40.63 -53.61
N LYS A 59 12.52 39.75 -53.09
CA LYS A 59 12.21 38.82 -52.01
C LYS A 59 13.07 39.12 -50.78
N SER A 60 12.49 39.12 -49.59
CA SER A 60 13.22 39.24 -48.32
C SER A 60 13.98 37.95 -47.98
N ASP A 61 14.87 38.02 -47.01
CA ASP A 61 15.35 36.84 -46.30
C ASP A 61 14.21 36.17 -45.52
N THR A 62 14.51 35.00 -44.96
CA THR A 62 13.59 34.30 -44.06
C THR A 62 13.54 35.01 -42.70
N LEU A 63 12.35 35.44 -42.30
CA LEU A 63 12.11 36.22 -41.09
C LEU A 63 11.33 35.40 -40.06
N THR A 64 11.64 35.62 -38.79
CA THR A 64 10.87 35.12 -37.64
C THR A 64 10.17 36.29 -36.97
N ALA A 65 8.94 36.09 -36.51
CA ALA A 65 8.22 37.11 -35.76
C ALA A 65 8.94 37.45 -34.45
N ASP A 66 8.82 38.71 -34.00
CA ASP A 66 9.34 39.15 -32.70
C ASP A 66 8.59 38.49 -31.51
N ALA A 67 8.98 38.83 -30.29
CA ALA A 67 8.37 38.29 -29.06
C ALA A 67 6.87 38.65 -28.90
N ALA A 68 6.39 39.71 -29.58
CA ALA A 68 4.97 40.08 -29.63
C ALA A 68 4.24 39.42 -30.82
N GLY A 69 4.93 38.61 -31.60
CA GLY A 69 4.39 37.97 -32.80
C GLY A 69 4.30 38.92 -34.01
N GLY A 70 5.05 40.02 -34.03
CA GLY A 70 5.07 41.03 -35.09
C GLY A 70 6.23 40.87 -36.09
N ILE A 71 6.02 41.37 -37.31
CA ILE A 71 7.10 41.77 -38.24
C ILE A 71 6.72 43.15 -38.77
N THR A 72 7.58 44.14 -38.52
CA THR A 72 7.38 45.52 -38.94
C THR A 72 8.00 45.75 -40.31
N LEU A 73 7.24 46.31 -41.26
CA LEU A 73 7.74 46.77 -42.55
C LEU A 73 7.95 48.28 -42.52
N GLU A 74 9.18 48.73 -42.77
CA GLU A 74 9.54 50.12 -43.03
C GLU A 74 9.78 50.30 -44.54
N LEU A 75 9.02 51.19 -45.17
CA LEU A 75 9.19 51.57 -46.58
C LEU A 75 9.83 52.95 -46.65
N SER A 76 10.99 53.05 -47.29
CA SER A 76 11.72 54.32 -47.45
C SER A 76 12.14 54.55 -48.90
N LYS A 77 12.30 55.82 -49.27
CA LYS A 77 12.88 56.22 -50.57
C LYS A 77 14.39 56.29 -50.42
N THR A 78 15.12 55.59 -51.29
CA THR A 78 16.60 55.68 -51.35
C THR A 78 17.06 56.54 -52.52
N THR A 79 16.23 56.70 -53.56
CA THR A 79 16.48 57.61 -54.68
C THR A 79 15.16 58.16 -55.21
N GLY A 80 15.16 59.42 -55.62
CA GLY A 80 13.99 60.13 -56.17
C GLY A 80 13.00 60.61 -55.12
N MET A 81 11.86 61.13 -55.59
CA MET A 81 10.88 61.83 -54.73
C MET A 81 10.01 60.90 -53.87
N TYR A 82 9.72 59.68 -54.36
CA TYR A 82 8.73 58.77 -53.78
C TYR A 82 9.23 57.32 -53.69
N ALA A 83 8.69 56.58 -52.71
CA ALA A 83 8.79 55.13 -52.62
C ALA A 83 7.45 54.47 -52.96
N TYR A 84 7.47 53.28 -53.53
CA TYR A 84 6.27 52.57 -53.97
C TYR A 84 6.23 51.16 -53.43
N LEU A 85 5.06 50.77 -52.92
CA LEU A 85 4.68 49.38 -52.70
C LEU A 85 3.30 49.20 -53.35
N ASN A 86 3.25 48.42 -54.43
CA ASN A 86 2.01 48.15 -55.15
C ASN A 86 1.42 46.81 -54.72
N LEU A 87 2.26 45.78 -54.53
CA LEU A 87 1.84 44.46 -54.08
C LEU A 87 2.85 43.88 -53.09
N MET A 88 2.32 43.14 -52.11
CA MET A 88 3.10 42.33 -51.17
C MET A 88 2.45 40.96 -50.99
N ARG A 89 3.25 39.90 -51.09
CA ARG A 89 2.85 38.53 -50.73
C ARG A 89 3.75 38.03 -49.59
N MET A 90 3.17 37.27 -48.67
CA MET A 90 3.90 36.61 -47.59
C MET A 90 3.74 35.09 -47.73
N ASP A 91 4.87 34.39 -47.81
CA ASP A 91 4.92 32.92 -47.81
C ASP A 91 5.29 32.41 -46.41
N ILE A 92 4.64 31.33 -45.97
CA ILE A 92 5.00 30.60 -44.75
C ILE A 92 5.99 29.51 -45.12
N VAL A 93 7.19 29.55 -44.54
CA VAL A 93 8.21 28.53 -44.68
C VAL A 93 8.09 27.55 -43.51
N PRO A 94 7.91 26.24 -43.75
CA PRO A 94 7.92 25.23 -42.70
C PRO A 94 9.16 25.36 -41.80
N GLY A 95 8.96 25.28 -40.48
CA GLY A 95 10.04 25.30 -39.51
C GLY A 95 10.99 24.12 -39.72
N ARG A 96 12.28 24.31 -39.43
CA ARG A 96 13.21 23.19 -39.21
C ARG A 96 12.65 22.40 -38.02
N THR A 97 12.46 21.08 -38.16
CA THR A 97 12.10 20.20 -37.05
C THR A 97 13.08 20.43 -35.90
N THR A 98 12.58 20.88 -34.76
CA THR A 98 13.37 21.01 -33.54
C THR A 98 13.81 19.62 -33.12
N THR A 99 15.11 19.35 -33.19
CA THR A 99 15.77 18.11 -32.74
C THR A 99 15.89 18.05 -31.22
N VAL A 100 14.85 18.43 -30.48
CA VAL A 100 14.77 18.12 -29.05
C VAL A 100 13.97 16.83 -28.95
N PRO A 101 14.58 15.70 -28.57
CA PRO A 101 13.85 14.46 -28.35
C PRO A 101 12.70 14.72 -27.36
N PRO A 102 11.52 14.14 -27.56
CA PRO A 102 10.45 14.24 -26.59
C PRO A 102 10.95 13.74 -25.22
N VAL A 103 10.73 14.56 -24.19
CA VAL A 103 11.02 14.21 -22.80
C VAL A 103 9.83 13.42 -22.26
N TYR A 104 10.08 12.19 -21.82
CA TYR A 104 9.06 11.33 -21.23
C TYR A 104 9.25 11.28 -19.71
N TYR A 105 8.18 11.52 -18.96
CA TYR A 105 8.14 11.42 -17.49
C TYR A 105 7.41 10.17 -16.99
N ALA A 106 6.86 9.38 -17.93
CA ALA A 106 6.19 8.11 -17.67
C ALA A 106 6.63 7.09 -18.73
N PHE A 107 6.62 5.81 -18.37
CA PHE A 107 6.98 4.77 -19.32
C PHE A 107 6.02 4.74 -20.51
N GLN A 108 6.58 4.53 -21.70
CA GLN A 108 5.88 4.46 -22.96
C GLN A 108 5.78 3.00 -23.40
N ASN A 109 4.62 2.61 -23.94
CA ASN A 109 4.34 1.22 -24.34
C ASN A 109 4.69 0.15 -23.27
N PRO A 110 4.28 0.34 -21.98
CA PRO A 110 4.68 -0.54 -20.89
C PRO A 110 4.14 -1.98 -20.95
N GLY A 111 2.98 -2.18 -21.57
CA GLY A 111 2.37 -3.49 -21.84
C GLY A 111 2.56 -3.95 -23.29
N PHE A 112 3.46 -3.31 -24.05
CA PHE A 112 3.77 -3.71 -25.43
C PHE A 112 2.58 -3.68 -26.41
N GLU A 113 1.52 -2.93 -26.08
CA GLU A 113 0.25 -2.84 -26.83
C GLU A 113 0.38 -2.27 -28.25
N LEU A 114 1.52 -1.69 -28.59
CA LEU A 114 1.84 -1.34 -29.98
C LEU A 114 2.21 -2.55 -30.86
N GLY A 115 2.22 -3.76 -30.29
CA GLY A 115 2.59 -5.01 -30.98
C GLY A 115 4.08 -5.10 -31.31
N ASN A 116 4.90 -4.24 -30.69
CA ASN A 116 6.33 -4.12 -30.96
C ASN A 116 7.07 -3.55 -29.73
N LEU A 117 8.40 -3.44 -29.85
CA LEU A 117 9.28 -2.91 -28.81
C LEU A 117 9.53 -1.40 -28.93
N THR A 118 8.67 -0.63 -29.60
CA THR A 118 8.84 0.83 -29.66
C THR A 118 8.94 1.37 -28.23
N TYR A 119 9.93 2.26 -28.02
CA TYR A 119 10.37 2.81 -26.73
C TYR A 119 11.20 1.89 -25.82
N TRP A 120 11.39 0.63 -26.16
CA TRP A 120 12.22 -0.32 -25.41
C TRP A 120 13.48 -0.68 -26.21
N THR A 121 14.62 -0.61 -25.54
CA THR A 121 15.92 -0.96 -26.13
C THR A 121 16.30 -2.35 -25.67
N THR A 122 16.60 -3.24 -26.61
CA THR A 122 17.19 -4.55 -26.28
C THR A 122 18.68 -4.37 -26.01
N VAL A 123 19.15 -4.84 -24.85
CA VAL A 123 20.57 -4.79 -24.47
C VAL A 123 21.08 -6.21 -24.22
N GLY A 124 22.21 -6.56 -24.84
CA GLY A 124 22.78 -7.91 -24.80
C GLY A 124 22.06 -8.90 -25.73
N GLY A 125 22.27 -10.20 -25.49
CA GLY A 125 21.59 -11.27 -26.24
C GLY A 125 22.18 -11.60 -27.62
N SER A 126 21.37 -12.31 -28.40
CA SER A 126 21.59 -12.66 -29.81
C SER A 126 20.41 -12.20 -30.66
N THR A 127 20.59 -12.02 -31.97
CA THR A 127 19.51 -11.63 -32.89
C THR A 127 18.30 -12.54 -32.73
N GLY A 128 17.10 -11.97 -32.57
CA GLY A 128 15.86 -12.71 -32.37
C GLY A 128 15.57 -13.15 -30.93
N GLY A 129 16.40 -12.75 -29.95
CA GLY A 129 16.17 -13.05 -28.53
C GLY A 129 15.00 -12.29 -27.88
N THR A 130 14.42 -11.31 -28.58
CA THR A 130 13.25 -10.54 -28.14
C THR A 130 12.11 -10.68 -29.14
N SER A 131 10.88 -10.80 -28.65
CA SER A 131 9.67 -10.78 -29.47
C SER A 131 8.49 -10.23 -28.69
N VAL A 132 7.46 -9.74 -29.39
CA VAL A 132 6.18 -9.32 -28.82
C VAL A 132 5.08 -10.14 -29.48
N GLY A 133 4.17 -10.70 -28.70
CA GLY A 133 3.12 -11.60 -29.21
C GLY A 133 1.83 -11.53 -28.40
N GLN A 134 0.73 -12.03 -28.98
CA GLN A 134 -0.61 -11.94 -28.38
C GLN A 134 -0.96 -13.06 -27.39
N SER A 135 -0.08 -14.05 -27.26
CA SER A 135 -0.29 -15.17 -26.35
C SER A 135 1.05 -15.80 -25.98
N PRO A 136 1.31 -16.03 -24.68
CA PRO A 136 0.53 -15.59 -23.52
C PRO A 136 0.61 -14.06 -23.31
N LYS A 137 -0.38 -13.50 -22.62
CA LYS A 137 -0.49 -12.09 -22.21
C LYS A 137 -1.13 -12.01 -20.81
N HIS A 138 -0.86 -10.95 -20.07
CA HIS A 138 -1.48 -10.73 -18.75
C HIS A 138 -2.77 -9.92 -18.89
N GLN A 139 -2.67 -8.62 -19.18
CA GLN A 139 -3.78 -7.76 -19.58
C GLN A 139 -3.58 -7.29 -21.02
N GLY A 140 -4.55 -6.56 -21.57
CA GLY A 140 -4.43 -6.03 -22.93
C GLY A 140 -4.33 -7.10 -24.01
N THR A 141 -3.45 -6.87 -24.97
CA THR A 141 -3.37 -7.63 -26.23
C THR A 141 -2.04 -8.31 -26.42
N PHE A 142 -0.95 -7.78 -25.87
CA PHE A 142 0.41 -8.23 -26.17
C PHE A 142 1.25 -8.44 -24.91
N ALA A 143 2.30 -9.26 -25.01
CA ALA A 143 3.37 -9.33 -24.02
C ALA A 143 4.72 -9.51 -24.72
N ALA A 144 5.79 -9.07 -24.08
CA ALA A 144 7.15 -9.30 -24.56
C ALA A 144 7.68 -10.65 -24.08
N ARG A 145 8.55 -11.28 -24.88
CA ARG A 145 9.23 -12.53 -24.57
C ARG A 145 10.74 -12.36 -24.73
N LEU A 146 11.51 -12.83 -23.74
CA LEU A 146 12.97 -12.93 -23.81
C LEU A 146 13.43 -14.39 -23.86
N THR A 147 14.34 -14.70 -24.79
CA THR A 147 14.94 -16.03 -25.00
C THR A 147 16.28 -15.92 -25.75
N GLY A 148 16.97 -17.05 -25.98
CA GLY A 148 18.26 -17.10 -26.72
C GLY A 148 19.40 -17.81 -25.97
N SER A 149 20.64 -17.57 -26.38
CA SER A 149 21.80 -18.24 -25.77
C SER A 149 22.53 -17.39 -24.72
N ASN A 150 22.28 -16.08 -24.69
CA ASN A 150 22.96 -15.14 -23.80
C ASN A 150 21.95 -14.33 -22.99
N SER A 151 22.39 -13.81 -21.85
CA SER A 151 21.59 -12.87 -21.05
C SER A 151 21.25 -11.62 -21.86
N LEU A 152 20.02 -11.11 -21.68
CA LEU A 152 19.57 -9.87 -22.31
C LEU A 152 18.52 -9.15 -21.46
N SER A 153 18.29 -7.88 -21.77
CA SER A 153 17.30 -7.04 -21.12
C SER A 153 16.50 -6.19 -22.11
N LEU A 154 15.29 -5.81 -21.70
CA LEU A 154 14.53 -4.72 -22.31
C LEU A 154 14.62 -3.51 -21.39
N GLU A 155 15.20 -2.43 -21.90
CA GLU A 155 15.46 -1.20 -21.15
C GLU A 155 14.65 -0.03 -21.68
N GLN A 156 14.13 0.79 -20.76
CA GLN A 156 13.53 2.07 -21.09
C GLN A 156 13.98 3.14 -20.09
N GLN A 157 14.25 4.34 -20.59
CA GLN A 157 14.64 5.49 -19.79
C GLN A 157 13.56 6.57 -19.84
N ILE A 158 13.29 7.19 -18.69
CA ILE A 158 12.45 8.38 -18.54
C ILE A 158 13.19 9.45 -17.74
N SER A 159 12.83 10.71 -17.95
CA SER A 159 13.25 11.80 -17.08
C SER A 159 12.57 11.68 -15.72
N TYR A 160 13.35 11.93 -14.66
CA TYR A 160 12.84 11.94 -13.30
C TYR A 160 12.22 13.30 -12.97
N GLN A 161 11.02 13.28 -12.39
CA GLN A 161 10.38 14.45 -11.82
C GLN A 161 10.10 14.19 -10.34
N ALA A 162 10.60 15.08 -9.48
CA ALA A 162 10.42 14.95 -8.05
C ALA A 162 8.94 15.08 -7.68
N THR A 163 8.46 14.15 -6.85
CA THR A 163 7.14 14.21 -6.24
C THR A 163 7.31 14.61 -4.77
N ALA A 164 6.64 15.66 -4.34
CA ALA A 164 6.76 16.17 -2.98
C ALA A 164 6.42 15.08 -1.94
N GLY A 165 7.27 14.91 -0.93
CA GLY A 165 7.05 13.94 0.14
C GLY A 165 7.32 12.47 -0.23
N VAL A 166 7.76 12.16 -1.45
CA VAL A 166 8.04 10.80 -1.90
C VAL A 166 9.54 10.57 -2.02
N GLY A 167 10.08 9.72 -1.14
CA GLY A 167 11.52 9.38 -1.09
C GLY A 167 11.90 8.07 -1.80
N THR A 168 10.94 7.31 -2.33
CA THR A 168 11.22 6.06 -3.04
C THR A 168 10.51 5.98 -4.39
N TYR A 169 11.02 5.15 -5.28
CA TYR A 169 10.41 4.87 -6.58
C TYR A 169 10.24 3.35 -6.71
N ARG A 170 9.20 2.93 -7.42
CA ARG A 170 8.90 1.52 -7.67
C ARG A 170 8.87 1.27 -9.16
N LEU A 171 9.53 0.19 -9.58
CA LEU A 171 9.32 -0.46 -10.86
C LEU A 171 8.62 -1.80 -10.60
N ASN A 172 7.46 -2.03 -11.18
CA ASN A 172 6.78 -3.32 -11.15
C ASN A 172 6.50 -3.85 -12.54
N GLY A 173 6.25 -5.15 -12.64
CA GLY A 173 5.86 -5.80 -13.89
C GLY A 173 5.43 -7.24 -13.62
N TRP A 174 4.74 -7.83 -14.60
CA TRP A 174 4.26 -9.20 -14.53
C TRP A 174 5.17 -10.13 -15.34
N PHE A 175 5.40 -11.32 -14.80
CA PHE A 175 6.31 -12.31 -15.36
C PHE A 175 5.60 -13.64 -15.52
N LEU A 176 5.91 -14.36 -16.59
CA LEU A 176 5.41 -15.72 -16.81
C LEU A 176 6.55 -16.67 -17.14
N ASN A 177 6.68 -17.73 -16.34
CA ASN A 177 7.44 -18.94 -16.69
C ASN A 177 6.50 -19.87 -17.46
N ALA A 178 6.52 -19.83 -18.79
CA ALA A 178 5.59 -20.65 -19.59
C ALA A 178 6.06 -22.11 -19.66
N SER A 179 5.19 -23.08 -19.39
CA SER A 179 5.55 -24.51 -19.37
C SER A 179 6.13 -25.01 -20.69
N ALA A 180 5.62 -24.50 -21.83
CA ALA A 180 6.10 -24.84 -23.17
C ALA A 180 7.57 -24.47 -23.43
N SER A 181 8.14 -23.60 -22.60
CA SER A 181 9.53 -23.12 -22.72
C SER A 181 10.09 -22.76 -21.34
N ALA A 182 9.87 -23.64 -20.36
CA ALA A 182 10.14 -23.34 -18.96
C ALA A 182 11.61 -22.99 -18.72
N LEU A 183 11.85 -22.12 -17.74
CA LEU A 183 13.20 -21.85 -17.26
C LEU A 183 13.81 -23.11 -16.66
N THR A 184 15.10 -23.32 -16.89
CA THR A 184 15.86 -24.49 -16.43
C THR A 184 17.14 -24.08 -15.70
N GLY A 185 17.64 -24.96 -14.84
CA GLY A 185 18.92 -24.77 -14.16
C GLY A 185 19.02 -23.42 -13.44
N ALA A 186 20.08 -22.66 -13.75
CA ALA A 186 20.37 -21.36 -13.14
C ALA A 186 19.70 -20.16 -13.85
N GLN A 187 18.81 -20.40 -14.82
CA GLN A 187 18.12 -19.31 -15.52
C GLN A 187 17.21 -18.53 -14.57
N SER A 188 17.17 -17.21 -14.76
CA SER A 188 16.33 -16.33 -13.96
C SER A 188 15.89 -15.09 -14.71
N ALA A 189 14.82 -14.45 -14.25
CA ALA A 189 14.39 -13.15 -14.74
C ALA A 189 13.95 -12.24 -13.59
N HIS A 190 14.29 -10.95 -13.66
CA HIS A 190 14.00 -9.96 -12.63
C HIS A 190 13.88 -8.55 -13.22
N LEU A 191 13.44 -7.59 -12.41
CA LEU A 191 13.42 -6.16 -12.73
C LEU A 191 14.65 -5.48 -12.12
N GLU A 192 15.24 -4.53 -12.85
CA GLU A 192 16.22 -3.58 -12.32
C GLU A 192 15.68 -2.14 -12.42
N LEU A 193 15.64 -1.45 -11.29
CA LEU A 193 15.36 -0.02 -11.17
C LEU A 193 16.68 0.72 -10.98
N LEU A 194 17.00 1.61 -11.92
CA LEU A 194 18.27 2.30 -12.00
C LEU A 194 18.07 3.81 -11.97
N PHE A 195 18.85 4.52 -11.16
CA PHE A 195 18.84 5.98 -11.06
C PHE A 195 20.12 6.57 -11.63
N TYR A 196 20.00 7.60 -12.46
CA TYR A 196 21.15 8.25 -13.10
C TYR A 196 21.16 9.76 -12.88
N SER A 197 22.35 10.35 -12.81
CA SER A 197 22.55 11.80 -12.79
C SER A 197 22.33 12.43 -14.18
N SER A 198 22.32 13.76 -14.25
CA SER A 198 22.29 14.51 -15.52
C SER A 198 23.53 14.27 -16.39
N THR A 199 24.64 13.82 -15.79
CA THR A 199 25.89 13.43 -16.46
C THR A 199 25.97 11.94 -16.79
N ASN A 200 24.85 11.22 -16.68
CA ASN A 200 24.74 9.78 -16.96
C ASN A 200 25.54 8.88 -16.01
N ALA A 201 25.85 9.34 -14.79
CA ALA A 201 26.45 8.51 -13.75
C ALA A 201 25.37 7.69 -13.02
N LEU A 202 25.60 6.39 -12.83
CA LEU A 202 24.70 5.52 -12.07
C LEU A 202 24.77 5.90 -10.57
N LEU A 203 23.64 6.31 -10.01
CA LEU A 203 23.50 6.72 -8.61
C LEU A 203 22.93 5.61 -7.71
N GLY A 204 22.12 4.71 -8.27
CA GLY A 204 21.51 3.62 -7.51
C GLY A 204 20.98 2.52 -8.42
N ARG A 205 21.04 1.28 -7.94
CA ARG A 205 20.53 0.08 -8.61
C ARG A 205 19.80 -0.79 -7.60
N PHE A 206 18.54 -1.07 -7.88
CA PHE A 206 17.65 -1.87 -7.03
C PHE A 206 17.02 -2.98 -7.86
N LEU A 207 16.95 -4.20 -7.31
CA LEU A 207 16.46 -5.37 -8.01
C LEU A 207 15.18 -5.87 -7.36
N SER A 208 14.29 -6.46 -8.16
CA SER A 208 13.22 -7.30 -7.62
C SER A 208 13.75 -8.69 -7.23
N ASP A 209 12.90 -9.50 -6.60
CA ASP A 209 13.05 -10.96 -6.62
C ASP A 209 13.08 -11.49 -8.07
N SER A 210 13.34 -12.79 -8.24
CA SER A 210 13.46 -13.39 -9.58
C SER A 210 12.46 -14.52 -9.81
N VAL A 211 11.89 -14.56 -11.02
CA VAL A 211 11.34 -15.80 -11.58
C VAL A 211 12.50 -16.73 -11.92
N ARG A 212 12.39 -18.01 -11.56
CA ARG A 212 13.42 -19.06 -11.70
C ARG A 212 12.78 -20.37 -12.16
N ALA A 213 13.59 -21.38 -12.44
CA ALA A 213 13.11 -22.72 -12.80
C ALA A 213 12.11 -23.33 -11.78
N SER A 214 12.22 -22.97 -10.50
CA SER A 214 11.30 -23.41 -9.44
C SER A 214 10.01 -22.60 -9.33
N THR A 215 9.87 -21.50 -10.08
CA THR A 215 8.64 -20.70 -10.09
C THR A 215 7.54 -21.47 -10.82
N PRO A 216 6.32 -21.60 -10.24
CA PRO A 216 5.21 -22.28 -10.90
C PRO A 216 5.00 -21.81 -12.33
N THR A 217 4.83 -22.76 -13.25
CA THR A 217 4.60 -22.45 -14.65
C THR A 217 3.17 -21.96 -14.89
N ASP A 218 2.98 -21.22 -15.99
CA ASP A 218 1.68 -20.77 -16.50
C ASP A 218 0.86 -19.93 -15.50
N THR A 219 1.53 -19.34 -14.52
CA THR A 219 0.96 -18.39 -13.56
C THR A 219 1.72 -17.06 -13.66
N TRP A 220 1.00 -15.97 -13.93
CA TRP A 220 1.59 -14.63 -13.91
C TRP A 220 1.97 -14.25 -12.48
N VAL A 221 3.23 -13.86 -12.30
CA VAL A 221 3.77 -13.40 -11.01
C VAL A 221 4.17 -11.94 -11.14
N ARG A 222 3.67 -11.10 -10.22
CA ARG A 222 4.07 -9.70 -10.17
C ARG A 222 5.34 -9.54 -9.37
N LEU A 223 6.34 -8.90 -9.95
CA LEU A 223 7.59 -8.54 -9.28
C LEU A 223 7.67 -7.02 -9.11
N SER A 224 8.44 -6.57 -8.11
CA SER A 224 8.67 -5.15 -7.86
C SER A 224 10.10 -4.89 -7.38
N ALA A 225 10.80 -3.97 -8.04
CA ALA A 225 12.04 -3.38 -7.58
C ALA A 225 11.71 -2.02 -6.94
N VAL A 226 12.09 -1.83 -5.68
CA VAL A 226 11.83 -0.59 -4.93
C VAL A 226 13.16 -0.03 -4.43
N GLY A 227 13.37 1.27 -4.62
CA GLY A 227 14.60 1.93 -4.22
C GLY A 227 14.38 3.34 -3.68
N ALA A 228 15.16 3.72 -2.68
CA ALA A 228 15.27 5.12 -2.28
C ALA A 228 15.83 5.96 -3.43
N ILE A 229 15.23 7.12 -3.68
CA ILE A 229 15.63 8.00 -4.77
C ILE A 229 16.94 8.73 -4.37
N PRO A 230 18.07 8.48 -5.04
CA PRO A 230 19.33 9.15 -4.72
C PRO A 230 19.27 10.65 -5.04
N VAL A 231 19.98 11.46 -4.24
CA VAL A 231 20.17 12.90 -4.51
C VAL A 231 20.85 13.08 -5.88
N GLY A 232 20.37 14.04 -6.67
CA GLY A 232 20.92 14.33 -8.00
C GLY A 232 20.38 13.44 -9.14
N THR A 233 19.36 12.62 -8.88
CA THR A 233 18.66 11.84 -9.91
C THR A 233 18.07 12.78 -10.97
N ALA A 234 18.42 12.55 -12.24
CA ALA A 234 17.86 13.23 -13.41
C ALA A 234 17.06 12.26 -14.30
N PHE A 235 17.42 10.98 -14.32
CA PHE A 235 16.74 9.95 -15.10
C PHE A 235 16.52 8.67 -14.30
N VAL A 236 15.42 7.99 -14.59
CA VAL A 236 15.15 6.62 -14.14
C VAL A 236 15.21 5.71 -15.35
N LYS A 237 15.89 4.57 -15.21
CA LYS A 237 15.88 3.50 -16.21
C LYS A 237 15.28 2.24 -15.59
N ALA A 238 14.31 1.66 -16.28
CA ALA A 238 13.79 0.34 -15.99
C ALA A 238 14.44 -0.68 -16.90
N ALA A 239 14.76 -1.85 -16.35
CA ALA A 239 15.18 -3.01 -17.13
C ALA A 239 14.38 -4.25 -16.71
N ALA A 240 13.75 -4.92 -17.67
CA ALA A 240 13.32 -6.31 -17.55
C ALA A 240 14.48 -7.19 -18.00
N VAL A 241 15.07 -7.94 -17.07
CA VAL A 241 16.32 -8.67 -17.30
C VAL A 241 16.05 -10.16 -17.31
N TRP A 242 16.56 -10.84 -18.32
CA TRP A 242 16.65 -12.29 -18.36
C TRP A 242 18.13 -12.72 -18.34
N ARG A 243 18.44 -13.62 -17.40
CA ARG A 243 19.77 -14.17 -17.21
C ARG A 243 19.80 -15.60 -17.72
N ASN A 244 20.64 -15.81 -18.73
CA ASN A 244 21.02 -17.12 -19.24
C ASN A 244 22.55 -17.22 -19.19
N SER A 245 23.07 -18.00 -18.25
CA SER A 245 24.51 -18.24 -18.07
C SER A 245 25.02 -19.48 -18.80
N ALA A 246 24.11 -20.30 -19.35
CA ALA A 246 24.44 -21.49 -20.13
C ALA A 246 24.09 -21.24 -21.60
N ALA A 247 25.10 -21.24 -22.47
CA ALA A 247 24.98 -20.94 -23.91
C ALA A 247 24.11 -21.92 -24.73
N THR A 248 23.43 -22.87 -24.07
CA THR A 248 22.79 -24.05 -24.69
C THR A 248 21.31 -24.26 -24.30
N ALA A 249 20.69 -23.42 -23.47
CA ALA A 249 19.35 -23.70 -22.92
C ALA A 249 18.18 -22.96 -23.62
N THR A 250 17.07 -23.66 -23.86
CA THR A 250 15.88 -23.28 -24.66
C THR A 250 14.79 -22.51 -23.91
N GLY A 251 15.05 -22.11 -22.66
CA GLY A 251 14.07 -21.43 -21.80
C GLY A 251 13.66 -20.03 -22.29
N SER A 252 12.47 -19.59 -21.90
CA SER A 252 12.04 -18.21 -22.10
C SER A 252 11.16 -17.70 -20.97
N VAL A 253 11.06 -16.39 -20.87
CA VAL A 253 10.20 -15.70 -19.91
C VAL A 253 9.44 -14.60 -20.63
N TYR A 254 8.17 -14.42 -20.24
CA TYR A 254 7.35 -13.32 -20.73
C TYR A 254 7.26 -12.21 -19.70
N PHE A 255 7.14 -10.99 -20.19
CA PHE A 255 7.04 -9.75 -19.43
C PHE A 255 5.87 -8.94 -19.93
N ASP A 256 5.11 -8.36 -19.01
CA ASP A 256 3.94 -7.57 -19.34
C ASP A 256 3.67 -6.48 -18.28
N ASP A 257 2.91 -5.46 -18.68
CA ASP A 257 2.40 -4.38 -17.83
C ASP A 257 3.45 -3.75 -16.88
N LEU A 258 4.59 -3.30 -17.43
CA LEU A 258 5.63 -2.65 -16.63
C LEU A 258 5.20 -1.26 -16.17
N ALA A 259 5.29 -0.93 -14.88
CA ALA A 259 4.97 0.41 -14.39
C ALA A 259 6.08 0.96 -13.50
N GLY A 260 6.44 2.22 -13.75
CA GLY A 260 7.37 3.00 -12.95
C GLY A 260 6.61 4.16 -12.32
N GLU A 261 6.69 4.29 -11.00
CA GLU A 261 5.96 5.33 -10.28
C GLU A 261 6.67 5.76 -9.00
N PRO A 262 6.49 7.02 -8.56
CA PRO A 262 6.77 7.42 -7.20
C PRO A 262 6.05 6.47 -6.24
N TYR A 263 6.76 5.97 -5.24
CA TYR A 263 6.23 4.97 -4.33
C TYR A 263 6.44 5.42 -2.89
N VAL A 264 5.40 5.28 -2.08
CA VAL A 264 5.51 5.38 -0.63
C VAL A 264 5.37 3.96 -0.11
N PRO A 265 6.44 3.34 0.42
CA PRO A 265 6.36 2.00 0.96
C PRO A 265 5.35 1.95 2.10
N ILE A 266 4.57 0.88 2.15
CA ILE A 266 3.66 0.64 3.27
C ILE A 266 4.50 0.68 4.55
N ASN A 267 4.08 1.51 5.50
CA ASN A 267 4.76 1.60 6.79
C ASN A 267 4.54 0.30 7.57
N GLY A 268 5.60 -0.51 7.65
CA GLY A 268 5.66 -1.77 8.36
C GLY A 268 5.47 -1.66 9.88
N ASN A 269 5.48 -0.45 10.44
CA ASN A 269 5.26 -0.18 11.85
C ASN A 269 4.02 0.69 12.11
N LYS A 270 3.05 0.73 11.17
CA LYS A 270 1.81 1.48 11.34
C LYS A 270 0.58 0.58 11.44
N LEU A 271 -0.21 0.83 12.49
CA LEU A 271 -1.55 0.28 12.69
C LEU A 271 -2.61 1.35 12.44
N THR A 272 -3.59 1.05 11.59
CA THR A 272 -4.77 1.90 11.39
C THR A 272 -5.99 1.24 12.02
N TYR A 273 -6.67 1.94 12.94
CA TYR A 273 -7.97 1.53 13.45
C TYR A 273 -9.08 2.03 12.55
N ILE A 274 -9.98 1.14 12.13
CA ILE A 274 -11.22 1.46 11.44
C ILE A 274 -12.38 0.77 12.15
N GLY A 275 -13.47 1.49 12.35
CA GLY A 275 -14.55 1.00 13.17
C GLY A 275 -15.60 2.04 13.47
N SER A 276 -16.28 1.83 14.59
CA SER A 276 -17.41 2.64 15.04
C SER A 276 -17.09 3.52 16.25
N SER A 277 -18.08 3.86 17.08
CA SER A 277 -17.95 4.79 18.21
C SER A 277 -17.02 4.30 19.32
N VAL A 278 -17.04 3.02 19.67
CA VAL A 278 -16.19 2.49 20.75
C VAL A 278 -14.69 2.47 20.40
N PRO A 279 -14.22 1.97 19.24
CA PRO A 279 -12.82 2.18 18.84
C PRO A 279 -12.48 3.65 18.57
N TYR A 280 -13.45 4.53 18.29
CA TYR A 280 -13.19 5.98 18.26
C TYR A 280 -12.88 6.55 19.66
N GLY A 281 -13.35 5.88 20.72
CA GLY A 281 -13.17 6.26 22.11
C GLY A 281 -14.39 6.90 22.75
N THR A 282 -15.55 6.90 22.08
CA THR A 282 -16.80 7.45 22.62
C THR A 282 -17.10 6.90 24.01
N GLY A 283 -17.49 7.80 24.93
CA GLY A 283 -17.77 7.50 26.34
C GLY A 283 -16.55 7.66 27.27
N ALA A 284 -15.32 7.64 26.74
CA ALA A 284 -14.13 8.04 27.49
C ALA A 284 -13.94 9.56 27.48
N THR A 285 -13.31 10.07 28.52
CA THR A 285 -12.86 11.46 28.63
C THR A 285 -11.99 11.82 27.43
N ASN A 286 -12.35 12.88 26.71
CA ASN A 286 -11.68 13.35 25.48
C ASN A 286 -11.57 12.29 24.36
N ASN A 287 -12.45 11.29 24.35
CA ASN A 287 -12.34 10.11 23.47
C ASN A 287 -11.02 9.35 23.61
N PHE A 288 -10.37 9.42 24.78
CA PHE A 288 -9.17 8.66 25.08
C PHE A 288 -9.52 7.20 25.43
N GLY A 289 -10.09 6.49 24.46
CA GLY A 289 -10.56 5.11 24.63
C GLY A 289 -9.45 4.07 24.51
N TYR A 290 -9.85 2.80 24.50
CA TYR A 290 -8.94 1.65 24.55
C TYR A 290 -7.89 1.62 23.43
N THR A 291 -8.21 2.12 22.23
CA THR A 291 -7.26 2.22 21.11
C THR A 291 -6.17 3.25 21.37
N SER A 292 -6.51 4.36 22.03
CA SER A 292 -5.59 5.44 22.42
C SER A 292 -4.71 4.99 23.58
N ILE A 293 -5.29 4.27 24.55
CA ILE A 293 -4.53 3.64 25.64
C ILE A 293 -3.51 2.64 25.08
N TYR A 294 -3.92 1.79 24.14
CA TYR A 294 -2.99 0.84 23.51
C TYR A 294 -1.90 1.54 22.70
N ALA A 295 -2.20 2.65 22.00
CA ALA A 295 -1.18 3.44 21.31
C ALA A 295 -0.14 4.05 22.28
N ALA A 296 -0.60 4.55 23.43
CA ALA A 296 0.30 5.04 24.48
C ALA A 296 1.17 3.91 25.06
N LEU A 297 0.60 2.72 25.25
CA LEU A 297 1.36 1.53 25.68
C LEU A 297 2.44 1.15 24.65
N LEU A 298 2.11 1.11 23.37
CA LEU A 298 3.09 0.84 22.31
C LEU A 298 4.26 1.84 22.32
N THR A 299 3.95 3.11 22.56
CA THR A 299 4.96 4.17 22.67
C THR A 299 5.85 3.95 23.90
N ALA A 300 5.26 3.66 25.06
CA ALA A 300 5.99 3.37 26.29
C ALA A 300 6.89 2.14 26.14
N ARG A 301 6.42 1.08 25.47
CA ARG A 301 7.20 -0.13 25.16
C ARG A 301 8.42 0.18 24.30
N ASN A 302 8.26 1.00 23.26
CA ASN A 302 9.39 1.41 22.41
C ASN A 302 10.43 2.22 23.21
N THR A 303 9.99 3.20 24.01
CA THR A 303 10.87 3.98 24.89
C THR A 303 11.64 3.11 25.88
N ALA A 304 11.04 2.02 26.36
CA ALA A 304 11.68 1.04 27.23
C ALA A 304 12.55 0.00 26.49
N GLY A 305 12.64 0.04 25.16
CA GLY A 305 13.39 -0.93 24.35
C GLY A 305 12.73 -2.32 24.25
N LEU A 306 11.43 -2.43 24.52
CA LEU A 306 10.69 -3.70 24.58
C LEU A 306 9.86 -4.00 23.31
N GLY A 307 9.66 -3.02 22.43
CA GLY A 307 8.83 -3.17 21.23
C GLY A 307 9.30 -2.27 20.09
N GLY A 308 8.76 -2.51 18.89
CA GLY A 308 9.06 -1.71 17.70
C GLY A 308 8.54 -0.26 17.77
N PRO A 309 8.99 0.62 16.85
CA PRO A 309 8.57 2.03 16.80
C PRO A 309 7.18 2.18 16.18
N TRP A 310 6.18 1.60 16.84
CA TRP A 310 4.80 1.56 16.36
C TRP A 310 4.14 2.93 16.36
N VAL A 311 3.52 3.29 15.24
CA VAL A 311 2.66 4.47 15.10
C VAL A 311 1.24 4.02 14.81
N THR A 312 0.26 4.82 15.23
CA THR A 312 -1.16 4.51 15.02
C THR A 312 -1.92 5.65 14.36
N ALA A 313 -2.99 5.30 13.66
CA ALA A 313 -3.99 6.25 13.16
C ALA A 313 -5.38 5.69 13.45
N ASN A 314 -6.35 6.55 13.79
CA ASN A 314 -7.72 6.14 14.04
C ASN A 314 -8.66 6.84 13.05
N VAL A 315 -9.25 6.06 12.15
CA VAL A 315 -10.23 6.49 11.14
C VAL A 315 -11.61 5.90 11.44
N SER A 316 -11.86 5.56 12.71
CA SER A 316 -13.18 5.10 13.15
C SER A 316 -14.20 6.23 13.07
N VAL A 317 -15.43 5.91 12.69
CA VAL A 317 -16.53 6.88 12.56
C VAL A 317 -17.70 6.39 13.41
N PRO A 318 -18.12 7.13 14.45
CA PRO A 318 -19.24 6.76 15.30
C PRO A 318 -20.49 6.35 14.52
N GLY A 319 -21.13 5.25 14.94
CA GLY A 319 -22.36 4.72 14.34
C GLY A 319 -22.16 3.79 13.14
N ASN A 320 -20.96 3.67 12.57
CA ASN A 320 -20.72 2.78 11.43
C ASN A 320 -20.94 1.30 11.74
N SER A 321 -21.51 0.61 10.75
CA SER A 321 -21.66 -0.84 10.59
C SER A 321 -20.58 -1.44 9.68
N THR A 322 -20.62 -2.76 9.44
CA THR A 322 -19.76 -3.39 8.44
C THR A 322 -20.08 -2.95 7.01
N VAL A 323 -21.32 -2.57 6.70
CA VAL A 323 -21.72 -2.04 5.39
C VAL A 323 -21.03 -0.70 5.14
N ASP A 324 -21.07 0.21 6.11
CA ASP A 324 -20.45 1.52 6.00
C ASP A 324 -18.93 1.42 5.83
N VAL A 325 -18.29 0.58 6.66
CA VAL A 325 -16.84 0.35 6.57
C VAL A 325 -16.45 -0.26 5.23
N THR A 326 -17.25 -1.18 4.68
CA THR A 326 -16.98 -1.75 3.34
C THR A 326 -16.97 -0.67 2.27
N ASN A 327 -17.90 0.29 2.33
CA ASN A 327 -18.01 1.37 1.34
C ASN A 327 -16.87 2.40 1.42
N ARG A 328 -16.23 2.57 2.58
CA ARG A 328 -15.16 3.56 2.79
C ARG A 328 -13.77 2.98 2.99
N PHE A 329 -13.63 1.66 3.04
CA PHE A 329 -12.37 1.00 3.42
C PHE A 329 -11.19 1.53 2.61
N ASP A 330 -11.30 1.59 1.29
CA ASP A 330 -10.19 1.98 0.41
C ASP A 330 -9.79 3.44 0.63
N ASN A 331 -10.78 4.32 0.72
CA ASN A 331 -10.60 5.76 0.90
C ASN A 331 -9.99 6.11 2.27
N ASP A 332 -10.25 5.30 3.29
CA ASP A 332 -9.81 5.61 4.65
C ASP A 332 -8.57 4.81 5.06
N ILE A 333 -8.34 3.63 4.51
CA ILE A 333 -7.21 2.76 4.86
C ILE A 333 -5.99 3.03 3.98
N PHE A 334 -6.15 3.09 2.66
CA PHE A 334 -4.99 3.18 1.78
C PHE A 334 -4.21 4.50 1.92
N PRO A 335 -4.85 5.67 2.09
CA PRO A 335 -4.12 6.91 2.36
C PRO A 335 -3.33 6.89 3.67
N GLN A 336 -3.67 6.01 4.61
CA GLN A 336 -2.91 5.87 5.86
C GLN A 336 -1.57 5.17 5.64
N ASN A 337 -1.43 4.42 4.54
CA ASN A 337 -0.19 3.75 4.15
C ASN A 337 0.43 2.91 5.29
N GLY A 338 -0.41 2.19 6.05
CA GLY A 338 0.00 1.33 7.16
C GLY A 338 -0.15 -0.15 6.85
N LYS A 339 0.71 -0.99 7.45
CA LYS A 339 0.72 -2.44 7.20
C LYS A 339 -0.42 -3.17 7.91
N TYR A 340 -0.86 -2.68 9.07
CA TYR A 340 -1.82 -3.34 9.93
C TYR A 340 -3.14 -2.58 9.96
N VAL A 341 -4.25 -3.31 9.97
CA VAL A 341 -5.59 -2.74 10.10
C VAL A 341 -6.35 -3.42 11.24
N PHE A 342 -6.81 -2.65 12.21
CA PHE A 342 -7.67 -3.11 13.29
C PHE A 342 -9.12 -2.76 12.97
N ILE A 343 -9.98 -3.75 12.88
CA ILE A 343 -11.41 -3.58 12.57
C ILE A 343 -12.23 -3.73 13.84
N GLY A 344 -12.79 -2.62 14.34
CA GLY A 344 -13.59 -2.56 15.56
C GLY A 344 -15.07 -2.24 15.27
N LEU A 345 -15.89 -3.25 15.09
CA LEU A 345 -17.32 -3.09 14.79
C LEU A 345 -18.17 -3.95 15.73
N SER A 346 -19.44 -3.62 15.87
CA SER A 346 -20.37 -4.34 16.74
C SER A 346 -21.70 -4.63 16.04
N LEU A 347 -22.32 -5.74 16.43
CA LEU A 347 -23.67 -6.15 16.04
C LEU A 347 -24.71 -5.09 16.42
N GLY A 348 -24.45 -4.31 17.48
CA GLY A 348 -25.30 -3.20 17.89
C GLY A 348 -25.49 -2.19 16.76
N ASN A 349 -24.40 -1.72 16.16
CA ASN A 349 -24.46 -0.77 15.03
C ASN A 349 -24.79 -1.45 13.70
N GLU A 350 -24.67 -2.77 13.63
CA GLU A 350 -25.22 -3.55 12.52
C GLU A 350 -26.76 -3.60 12.55
N GLY A 351 -27.40 -3.23 13.67
CA GLY A 351 -28.85 -3.26 13.84
C GLY A 351 -29.40 -4.59 14.35
N ILE A 352 -28.64 -5.29 15.21
CA ILE A 352 -29.05 -6.63 15.70
C ILE A 352 -30.35 -6.62 16.50
N ILE A 353 -30.64 -5.52 17.21
CA ILE A 353 -31.89 -5.33 17.95
C ILE A 353 -33.04 -5.29 16.95
N GLY A 354 -33.93 -6.28 17.01
CA GLY A 354 -35.02 -6.47 16.05
C GLY A 354 -34.59 -7.08 14.69
N GLY A 355 -33.32 -6.97 14.30
CA GLY A 355 -32.80 -7.48 13.03
C GLY A 355 -32.42 -8.96 13.01
N GLY A 356 -32.04 -9.54 14.16
CA GLY A 356 -31.84 -10.99 14.34
C GLY A 356 -30.84 -11.66 13.39
N GLN A 357 -31.14 -12.91 12.99
CA GLN A 357 -30.23 -13.76 12.22
C GLN A 357 -29.77 -13.19 10.86
N PRO A 358 -30.61 -12.49 10.07
CA PRO A 358 -30.15 -11.79 8.86
C PRO A 358 -29.02 -10.80 9.12
N ILE A 359 -29.18 -9.94 10.13
CA ILE A 359 -28.15 -8.95 10.53
C ILE A 359 -26.88 -9.63 11.06
N PHE A 360 -27.03 -10.71 11.81
CA PHE A 360 -25.88 -11.54 12.21
C PHE A 360 -25.10 -12.05 11.00
N ASN A 361 -25.79 -12.57 9.97
CA ASN A 361 -25.16 -13.09 8.77
C ASN A 361 -24.46 -11.97 7.97
N GLN A 362 -25.09 -10.80 7.87
CA GLN A 362 -24.51 -9.62 7.24
C GLN A 362 -23.18 -9.22 7.90
N PHE A 363 -23.16 -9.09 9.23
CA PHE A 363 -21.92 -8.81 9.97
C PHE A 363 -20.84 -9.85 9.67
N ARG A 364 -21.20 -11.14 9.74
CA ARG A 364 -20.29 -12.27 9.51
C ARG A 364 -19.66 -12.20 8.12
N ASP A 365 -20.50 -12.06 7.09
CA ASP A 365 -20.08 -12.15 5.69
C ASP A 365 -19.27 -10.92 5.27
N ASN A 366 -19.69 -9.73 5.69
CA ASN A 366 -18.95 -8.50 5.43
C ASN A 366 -17.61 -8.47 6.17
N MET A 367 -17.54 -8.95 7.41
CA MET A 367 -16.26 -9.04 8.14
C MET A 367 -15.28 -9.98 7.44
N LEU A 368 -15.74 -11.13 6.93
CA LEU A 368 -14.92 -12.04 6.12
C LEU A 368 -14.45 -11.37 4.82
N ALA A 369 -15.31 -10.60 4.17
CA ALA A 369 -14.95 -9.83 2.98
C ALA A 369 -13.88 -8.77 3.27
N LEU A 370 -14.00 -8.01 4.36
CA LEU A 370 -13.01 -7.02 4.80
C LEU A 370 -11.66 -7.66 5.13
N ILE A 371 -11.65 -8.82 5.79
CA ILE A 371 -10.43 -9.59 6.06
C ILE A 371 -9.77 -10.03 4.76
N LYS A 372 -10.55 -10.57 3.81
CA LYS A 372 -10.07 -11.01 2.50
C LYS A 372 -9.49 -9.83 1.71
N HIS A 373 -10.21 -8.70 1.70
CA HIS A 373 -9.82 -7.48 1.01
C HIS A 373 -8.52 -6.89 1.57
N SER A 374 -8.39 -6.85 2.91
CA SER A 374 -7.15 -6.45 3.58
C SER A 374 -5.96 -7.29 3.11
N ARG A 375 -6.10 -8.62 3.09
CA ARG A 375 -5.03 -9.55 2.68
C ARG A 375 -4.69 -9.43 1.20
N ALA A 376 -5.69 -9.28 0.33
CA ALA A 376 -5.48 -9.10 -1.10
C ALA A 376 -4.63 -7.85 -1.40
N ASN A 377 -4.72 -6.83 -0.54
CA ASN A 377 -3.93 -5.61 -0.62
C ASN A 377 -2.66 -5.63 0.23
N GLY A 378 -2.22 -6.82 0.68
CA GLY A 378 -0.98 -6.99 1.43
C GLY A 378 -1.02 -6.45 2.86
N LEU A 379 -2.20 -6.18 3.42
CA LEU A 379 -2.39 -5.73 4.80
C LEU A 379 -2.55 -6.92 5.75
N VAL A 380 -2.30 -6.69 7.05
CA VAL A 380 -2.51 -7.66 8.12
C VAL A 380 -3.74 -7.23 8.96
N PRO A 381 -4.90 -7.90 8.80
CA PRO A 381 -6.09 -7.56 9.56
C PRO A 381 -6.04 -8.11 10.99
N ILE A 382 -6.60 -7.35 11.93
CA ILE A 382 -6.87 -7.69 13.34
C ILE A 382 -8.34 -7.35 13.59
N VAL A 383 -9.09 -8.20 14.26
CA VAL A 383 -10.53 -7.98 14.47
C VAL A 383 -10.87 -7.92 15.96
N ALA A 384 -11.62 -6.90 16.35
CA ALA A 384 -12.17 -6.84 17.70
C ALA A 384 -13.36 -7.77 17.84
N GLY A 385 -13.42 -8.51 18.95
CA GLY A 385 -14.63 -9.15 19.40
C GLY A 385 -15.71 -8.12 19.71
N ASN A 386 -16.96 -8.51 19.51
CA ASN A 386 -18.12 -7.73 19.91
C ASN A 386 -18.20 -7.69 21.45
N TYR A 387 -18.64 -6.57 22.00
CA TYR A 387 -18.80 -6.36 23.44
C TYR A 387 -20.29 -6.25 23.80
N GLY A 388 -20.58 -6.22 25.11
CA GLY A 388 -21.92 -6.05 25.65
C GLY A 388 -22.49 -4.64 25.45
N ARG A 389 -23.80 -4.48 25.61
CA ARG A 389 -24.52 -3.19 25.67
C ARG A 389 -25.66 -3.33 26.68
N ASN A 390 -26.00 -2.26 27.38
CA ASN A 390 -27.04 -2.31 28.42
C ASN A 390 -28.47 -2.32 27.85
N ASP A 391 -28.63 -2.07 26.56
CA ASP A 391 -29.90 -2.19 25.85
C ASP A 391 -30.14 -3.58 25.24
N TYR A 392 -29.23 -4.53 25.48
CA TYR A 392 -29.39 -5.91 25.05
C TYR A 392 -30.29 -6.73 25.98
N THR A 393 -30.89 -7.77 25.41
CA THR A 393 -31.50 -8.87 26.15
C THR A 393 -30.67 -10.14 26.01
N ALA A 394 -31.10 -11.23 26.64
CA ALA A 394 -30.51 -12.55 26.44
C ALA A 394 -30.46 -12.98 24.95
N THR A 395 -31.36 -12.47 24.12
CA THR A 395 -31.39 -12.75 22.68
C THR A 395 -30.18 -12.14 21.96
N GLU A 396 -29.98 -10.83 22.10
CA GLU A 396 -28.85 -10.12 21.48
C GLU A 396 -27.51 -10.64 22.04
N TYR A 397 -27.46 -10.91 23.35
CA TYR A 397 -26.28 -11.50 23.96
C TYR A 397 -25.92 -12.87 23.37
N GLY A 398 -26.93 -13.72 23.09
CA GLY A 398 -26.71 -14.99 22.40
C GLY A 398 -26.09 -14.81 21.00
N TYR A 399 -26.47 -13.77 20.26
CA TYR A 399 -25.82 -13.43 18.99
C TYR A 399 -24.39 -12.94 19.17
N VAL A 400 -24.12 -12.09 20.18
CA VAL A 400 -22.77 -11.62 20.52
C VAL A 400 -21.85 -12.78 20.87
N GLN A 401 -22.31 -13.74 21.68
CA GLN A 401 -21.55 -14.94 22.01
C GLN A 401 -21.25 -15.78 20.77
N ARG A 402 -22.25 -16.00 19.91
CA ARG A 402 -22.09 -16.76 18.66
C ARG A 402 -21.11 -16.10 17.69
N ILE A 403 -21.16 -14.78 17.50
CA ILE A 403 -20.26 -14.11 16.57
C ILE A 403 -18.83 -14.11 17.12
N ASN A 404 -18.65 -13.89 18.43
CA ASN A 404 -17.33 -13.95 19.05
C ASN A 404 -16.71 -15.36 18.97
N ALA A 405 -17.52 -16.41 19.14
CA ALA A 405 -17.08 -17.77 18.94
C ALA A 405 -16.64 -18.04 17.48
N LEU A 406 -17.37 -17.51 16.49
CA LEU A 406 -16.98 -17.59 15.09
C LEU A 406 -15.68 -16.84 14.81
N LEU A 407 -15.57 -15.58 15.27
CA LEU A 407 -14.38 -14.74 15.12
C LEU A 407 -13.13 -15.47 15.66
N ASN A 408 -13.22 -16.05 16.86
CA ASN A 408 -12.11 -16.79 17.47
C ASN A 408 -11.76 -18.08 16.73
N GLY A 409 -12.64 -18.62 15.89
CA GLY A 409 -12.40 -19.77 15.03
C GLY A 409 -11.77 -19.40 13.68
N TRP A 410 -11.72 -18.12 13.32
CA TRP A 410 -11.15 -17.67 12.06
C TRP A 410 -9.63 -17.57 12.13
N ALA A 411 -8.98 -17.74 10.98
CA ALA A 411 -7.54 -17.59 10.86
C ALA A 411 -7.13 -16.12 10.84
N VAL A 412 -7.50 -15.32 11.85
CA VAL A 412 -7.20 -13.88 12.01
C VAL A 412 -6.95 -13.59 13.49
N PRO A 413 -6.02 -12.69 13.87
CA PRO A 413 -5.90 -12.24 15.25
C PRO A 413 -7.21 -11.59 15.74
N THR A 414 -7.70 -12.04 16.88
CA THR A 414 -8.92 -11.50 17.51
C THR A 414 -8.67 -11.01 18.93
N ILE A 415 -9.37 -9.95 19.33
CA ILE A 415 -9.31 -9.38 20.69
C ILE A 415 -10.63 -9.65 21.43
N ASN A 416 -10.58 -10.28 22.60
CA ASN A 416 -11.77 -10.58 23.39
C ASN A 416 -12.21 -9.38 24.25
N LEU A 417 -12.89 -8.41 23.64
CA LEU A 417 -13.40 -7.25 24.36
C LEU A 417 -14.56 -7.60 25.30
N LEU A 418 -15.42 -8.57 24.95
CA LEU A 418 -16.53 -8.99 25.81
C LEU A 418 -16.05 -9.47 27.17
N GLY A 419 -15.05 -10.36 27.20
CA GLY A 419 -14.54 -10.94 28.44
C GLY A 419 -13.96 -9.92 29.42
N ALA A 420 -13.63 -8.72 28.94
CA ALA A 420 -13.14 -7.62 29.76
C ALA A 420 -14.29 -6.91 30.51
N VAL A 421 -15.46 -6.74 29.89
CA VAL A 421 -16.51 -5.85 30.40
C VAL A 421 -17.86 -6.50 30.68
N ASP A 422 -18.05 -7.76 30.31
CA ASP A 422 -19.31 -8.51 30.51
C ASP A 422 -19.70 -8.61 31.98
N ASP A 423 -20.96 -8.32 32.30
CA ASP A 423 -21.51 -8.46 33.64
C ASP A 423 -21.92 -9.88 34.01
N LEU A 424 -21.95 -10.78 33.03
CA LEU A 424 -22.32 -12.20 33.17
C LEU A 424 -23.74 -12.43 33.70
N SER A 425 -24.62 -11.44 33.59
CA SER A 425 -26.05 -11.55 33.96
C SER A 425 -26.83 -12.49 33.05
N GLY A 426 -26.27 -12.81 31.87
CA GLY A 426 -26.97 -13.52 30.79
C GLY A 426 -27.67 -12.60 29.80
N SER A 427 -27.56 -11.27 29.96
CA SER A 427 -28.12 -10.28 29.02
C SER A 427 -27.05 -9.47 28.27
N GLY A 428 -25.77 -9.71 28.53
CA GLY A 428 -24.67 -9.07 27.82
C GLY A 428 -24.53 -7.59 28.13
N HIS A 429 -24.77 -7.20 29.38
CA HIS A 429 -24.63 -5.83 29.82
C HIS A 429 -23.19 -5.53 30.22
N TYR A 430 -22.86 -4.25 30.32
CA TYR A 430 -21.60 -3.83 30.90
C TYR A 430 -21.61 -4.07 32.40
N THR A 431 -20.46 -4.48 32.94
CA THR A 431 -20.21 -4.50 34.37
C THR A 431 -20.58 -3.16 35.01
N ALA A 432 -21.20 -3.20 36.20
CA ALA A 432 -21.62 -2.02 36.92
C ALA A 432 -20.47 -1.00 37.07
N GLY A 433 -20.70 0.23 36.61
CA GLY A 433 -19.73 1.32 36.65
C GLY A 433 -18.70 1.36 35.52
N TYR A 434 -18.81 0.50 34.50
CA TYR A 434 -17.91 0.45 33.33
C TYR A 434 -18.51 1.08 32.07
N TRP A 435 -19.66 1.73 32.18
CA TRP A 435 -20.41 2.32 31.07
C TRP A 435 -20.70 3.80 31.26
N TYR A 436 -20.79 4.52 30.14
CA TYR A 436 -21.14 5.95 30.07
C TYR A 436 -22.63 6.11 29.74
N ASP A 437 -23.08 5.41 28.71
CA ASP A 437 -24.49 5.26 28.35
C ASP A 437 -24.78 3.79 28.03
N ALA A 438 -25.99 3.49 27.54
CA ALA A 438 -26.37 2.11 27.25
C ALA A 438 -25.53 1.44 26.15
N LEU A 439 -24.84 2.21 25.29
CA LEU A 439 -24.13 1.73 24.11
C LEU A 439 -22.61 1.80 24.26
N HIS A 440 -22.11 2.66 25.15
CA HIS A 440 -20.70 3.05 25.20
C HIS A 440 -20.08 2.81 26.58
N PRO A 441 -18.85 2.25 26.64
CA PRO A 441 -18.10 2.16 27.87
C PRO A 441 -17.61 3.55 28.34
N ASN A 442 -17.44 3.72 29.65
CA ASN A 442 -16.78 4.91 30.21
C ASN A 442 -15.25 4.70 30.28
N ASP A 443 -14.53 5.63 30.91
CA ASP A 443 -13.07 5.53 31.12
C ASP A 443 -12.63 4.19 31.72
N ARG A 444 -13.35 3.65 32.72
CA ARG A 444 -13.03 2.36 33.34
C ARG A 444 -13.28 1.20 32.38
N GLY A 445 -14.39 1.25 31.62
CA GLY A 445 -14.69 0.26 30.59
C GLY A 445 -13.64 0.24 29.48
N HIS A 446 -13.21 1.41 29.01
CA HIS A 446 -12.14 1.53 28.00
C HIS A 446 -10.79 1.06 28.54
N ALA A 447 -10.44 1.37 29.78
CA ALA A 447 -9.22 0.85 30.42
C ALA A 447 -9.23 -0.68 30.49
N GLU A 448 -10.35 -1.28 30.89
CA GLU A 448 -10.48 -2.73 30.97
C GLU A 448 -10.45 -3.40 29.59
N MET A 449 -11.09 -2.80 28.58
CA MET A 449 -10.95 -3.23 27.19
C MET A 449 -9.50 -3.15 26.70
N ALA A 450 -8.73 -2.15 27.12
CA ALA A 450 -7.32 -2.02 26.74
C ALA A 450 -6.46 -3.17 27.29
N HIS A 451 -6.75 -3.66 28.51
CA HIS A 451 -6.08 -4.81 29.09
C HIS A 451 -6.33 -6.13 28.33
N ALA A 452 -7.35 -6.20 27.47
CA ALA A 452 -7.56 -7.34 26.58
C ALA A 452 -6.62 -7.35 25.36
N LEU A 453 -5.95 -6.23 25.04
CA LEU A 453 -4.96 -6.16 23.97
C LEU A 453 -3.61 -6.63 24.48
N VAL A 454 -3.07 -7.69 23.86
CA VAL A 454 -1.75 -8.21 24.20
C VAL A 454 -0.68 -7.14 23.89
N PRO A 455 0.15 -6.72 24.87
CA PRO A 455 1.14 -5.67 24.67
C PRO A 455 2.06 -5.88 23.46
N SER A 456 2.55 -7.11 23.27
CA SER A 456 3.46 -7.50 22.18
C SER A 456 2.76 -8.01 20.91
N LEU A 457 1.45 -7.79 20.74
CA LEU A 457 0.70 -8.29 19.58
C LEU A 457 1.32 -7.85 18.25
N LEU A 458 1.57 -6.56 18.06
CA LEU A 458 2.10 -6.05 16.80
C LEU A 458 3.53 -6.56 16.53
N ASP A 459 4.37 -6.62 17.55
CA ASP A 459 5.72 -7.21 17.45
C ASP A 459 5.66 -8.68 17.00
N ALA A 460 4.74 -9.46 17.58
CA ALA A 460 4.54 -10.86 17.20
C ALA A 460 4.05 -11.01 15.75
N LEU A 461 3.16 -10.11 15.29
CA LEU A 461 2.69 -10.12 13.91
C LEU A 461 3.78 -9.68 12.92
N ALA A 462 4.59 -8.68 13.26
CA ALA A 462 5.74 -8.24 12.47
C ALA A 462 6.79 -9.33 12.31
N ALA A 463 7.03 -10.09 13.38
CA ALA A 463 7.91 -11.26 13.36
C ALA A 463 7.29 -12.49 12.68
N ALA A 464 6.08 -12.38 12.11
CA ALA A 464 5.32 -13.49 11.53
C ALA A 464 5.22 -14.71 12.46
N LYS A 465 5.08 -14.47 13.77
CA LYS A 465 5.04 -15.53 14.79
C LYS A 465 3.90 -16.49 14.46
N PRO A 466 4.19 -17.80 14.28
CA PRO A 466 3.17 -18.76 13.91
C PRO A 466 2.17 -18.96 15.04
N GLN A 467 0.92 -19.24 14.68
CA GLN A 467 -0.11 -19.63 15.64
C GLN A 467 0.34 -20.89 16.41
N PRO A 468 0.23 -20.91 17.75
CA PRO A 468 0.62 -22.07 18.53
C PRO A 468 -0.26 -23.26 18.17
N LYS A 469 0.37 -24.39 17.81
CA LYS A 469 -0.31 -25.67 17.58
C LYS A 469 -0.07 -26.60 18.76
N ARG A 470 -1.14 -27.18 19.29
CA ARG A 470 -1.03 -28.19 20.35
C ARG A 470 -0.24 -29.39 19.85
N ARG A 471 0.86 -29.73 20.52
CA ARG A 471 1.61 -30.98 20.30
C ARG A 471 1.04 -32.07 21.22
N VAL A 472 0.45 -33.12 20.65
CA VAL A 472 -0.30 -34.13 21.41
C VAL A 472 0.60 -35.02 22.29
N SER A 473 1.87 -35.21 21.88
CA SER A 473 2.83 -36.12 22.51
C SER A 473 3.76 -35.48 23.56
N ALA A 474 3.72 -34.16 23.74
CA ALA A 474 4.58 -33.45 24.69
C ALA A 474 3.76 -33.01 25.92
N GLY A 475 3.94 -33.72 27.04
CA GLY A 475 3.48 -33.29 28.35
C GLY A 475 4.68 -33.20 29.30
N ILE A 476 4.53 -32.41 30.37
CA ILE A 476 5.54 -32.35 31.43
C ILE A 476 5.02 -33.21 32.58
N THR A 477 5.85 -34.12 33.10
CA THR A 477 5.52 -34.83 34.34
C THR A 477 5.98 -33.96 35.50
N LEU A 478 5.02 -33.39 36.24
CA LEU A 478 5.31 -32.67 37.47
C LEU A 478 5.56 -33.70 38.56
N ARG A 479 6.84 -33.92 38.92
CA ARG A 479 7.23 -34.76 40.06
C ARG A 479 7.63 -33.85 41.21
N ASN A 480 7.01 -34.03 42.37
CA ASN A 480 7.47 -33.36 43.58
C ASN A 480 8.11 -34.42 44.48
N SER A 481 9.44 -34.50 44.49
CA SER A 481 10.17 -35.22 45.55
C SER A 481 11.05 -34.24 46.32
N ALA A 482 11.37 -34.58 47.57
CA ALA A 482 12.30 -33.80 48.39
C ALA A 482 13.71 -33.65 47.75
N THR A 483 14.03 -34.50 46.77
CA THR A 483 15.34 -34.59 46.12
C THR A 483 15.35 -34.10 44.65
N ALA A 484 14.18 -33.83 44.07
CA ALA A 484 14.04 -33.32 42.70
C ALA A 484 12.79 -32.43 42.59
N PRO A 485 12.94 -31.10 42.64
CA PRO A 485 11.80 -30.18 42.51
C PRO A 485 11.15 -30.32 41.13
N ALA A 486 9.83 -30.15 41.09
CA ALA A 486 9.08 -30.27 39.84
C ALA A 486 9.58 -29.23 38.81
N PRO A 487 9.77 -29.61 37.54
CA PRO A 487 9.96 -28.62 36.49
C PRO A 487 8.73 -27.70 36.43
N THR A 488 8.95 -26.39 36.56
CA THR A 488 7.88 -25.38 36.51
C THR A 488 7.93 -24.63 35.19
N VAL A 489 6.75 -24.32 34.63
CA VAL A 489 6.62 -23.37 33.52
C VAL A 489 6.09 -22.07 34.11
N ARG A 490 6.88 -21.01 34.06
CA ARG A 490 6.51 -19.69 34.56
C ARG A 490 6.14 -18.79 33.39
N LEU A 491 4.92 -18.27 33.40
CA LEU A 491 4.45 -17.24 32.46
C LEU A 491 4.33 -15.93 33.24
N VAL A 492 5.09 -14.92 32.83
CA VAL A 492 5.06 -13.57 33.42
C VAL A 492 4.57 -12.63 32.32
N PRO A 493 3.35 -12.08 32.44
CA PRO A 493 2.89 -11.06 31.51
C PRO A 493 3.80 -9.83 31.53
N GLU A 494 3.92 -9.16 30.38
CA GLU A 494 4.71 -7.93 30.23
C GLU A 494 3.99 -6.71 30.84
N ASP A 495 2.68 -6.81 31.06
CA ASP A 495 1.83 -5.75 31.60
C ASP A 495 0.70 -6.37 32.43
N VAL A 496 -0.15 -5.53 33.01
CA VAL A 496 -1.32 -5.89 33.80
C VAL A 496 -2.22 -6.87 33.06
N VAL A 497 -2.53 -7.97 33.74
CA VAL A 497 -3.56 -8.93 33.32
C VAL A 497 -4.67 -8.91 34.36
N HIS A 498 -5.81 -8.36 33.96
CA HIS A 498 -7.02 -8.34 34.77
C HIS A 498 -7.89 -9.58 34.49
N PRO A 499 -8.63 -9.67 33.37
CA PRO A 499 -9.36 -10.88 33.05
C PRO A 499 -8.38 -11.93 32.52
N PHE A 500 -8.52 -13.17 32.96
CA PHE A 500 -7.68 -14.26 32.46
C PHE A 500 -8.42 -15.59 32.43
N THR A 501 -7.97 -16.46 31.53
CA THR A 501 -8.40 -17.85 31.47
C THR A 501 -7.18 -18.75 31.38
N THR A 502 -7.06 -19.68 32.33
CA THR A 502 -6.03 -20.72 32.33
C THR A 502 -6.68 -22.06 32.04
N THR A 503 -6.22 -22.73 30.98
CA THR A 503 -6.67 -24.07 30.61
C THR A 503 -5.52 -25.06 30.66
N LEU A 504 -5.75 -26.22 31.28
CA LEU A 504 -4.77 -27.29 31.30
C LEU A 504 -5.42 -28.67 31.18
N ARG A 505 -4.67 -29.61 30.62
CA ARG A 505 -5.03 -31.03 30.58
C ARG A 505 -4.04 -31.80 31.44
N PHE A 506 -4.53 -32.58 32.39
CA PHE A 506 -3.70 -33.28 33.37
C PHE A 506 -4.20 -34.69 33.62
N ARG A 507 -3.34 -35.54 34.18
CA ARG A 507 -3.63 -36.89 34.63
C ARG A 507 -2.89 -37.13 35.93
N THR A 508 -3.57 -37.60 36.97
CA THR A 508 -2.96 -37.90 38.27
C THR A 508 -3.70 -39.04 38.97
N SER A 509 -3.02 -39.74 39.87
CA SER A 509 -3.59 -40.75 40.76
C SER A 509 -3.63 -40.31 42.23
N GLY A 510 -3.23 -39.07 42.52
CA GLY A 510 -3.11 -38.58 43.90
C GLY A 510 -3.14 -37.05 44.01
N PRO A 511 -3.07 -36.53 45.25
CA PRO A 511 -3.11 -35.11 45.52
C PRO A 511 -1.86 -34.38 45.03
N GLY A 512 -1.97 -33.08 44.77
CA GLY A 512 -0.85 -32.25 44.34
C GLY A 512 -1.26 -30.91 43.74
N ARG A 513 -0.33 -29.96 43.70
CA ARG A 513 -0.54 -28.64 43.11
C ARG A 513 -0.30 -28.67 41.60
N LEU A 514 -1.23 -28.09 40.84
CA LEU A 514 -1.19 -28.05 39.38
C LEU A 514 -0.78 -26.66 38.86
N VAL A 515 -1.36 -25.61 39.45
CA VAL A 515 -1.16 -24.22 39.01
C VAL A 515 -0.96 -23.33 40.21
N GLU A 516 -0.14 -22.31 40.01
CA GLU A 516 0.02 -21.19 40.92
C GLU A 516 -0.18 -19.88 40.15
N VAL A 517 -1.04 -19.01 40.68
CA VAL A 517 -1.35 -17.68 40.14
C VAL A 517 -0.83 -16.67 41.15
N ARG A 518 0.22 -15.94 40.78
CA ARG A 518 0.82 -14.90 41.61
C ARG A 518 0.35 -13.54 41.11
N ASP A 519 -0.14 -12.71 42.02
CA ASP A 519 -0.36 -11.30 41.72
C ASP A 519 0.91 -10.47 41.97
N SER A 520 0.90 -9.26 41.41
CA SER A 520 1.95 -8.26 41.60
C SER A 520 1.87 -7.53 42.95
N ALA A 521 0.78 -7.71 43.71
CA ALA A 521 0.55 -7.06 45.00
C ALA A 521 1.25 -7.77 46.17
N GLY A 522 1.97 -8.86 45.91
CA GLY A 522 2.73 -9.60 46.91
C GLY A 522 1.85 -10.41 47.87
N LEU A 523 0.60 -10.68 47.51
CA LEU A 523 -0.27 -11.56 48.29
C LEU A 523 0.19 -13.02 48.19
N ALA A 524 -0.38 -13.87 49.05
CA ALA A 524 -0.22 -15.31 48.91
C ALA A 524 -0.67 -15.77 47.52
N ALA A 525 0.07 -16.70 46.92
CA ALA A 525 -0.28 -17.16 45.59
C ALA A 525 -1.63 -17.90 45.59
N GLY A 526 -2.49 -17.59 44.62
CA GLY A 526 -3.64 -18.42 44.31
C GLY A 526 -3.18 -19.78 43.79
N THR A 527 -3.89 -20.85 44.13
CA THR A 527 -3.49 -22.21 43.76
C THR A 527 -4.65 -23.00 43.19
N ILE A 528 -4.35 -23.89 42.25
CA ILE A 528 -5.24 -24.98 41.85
C ILE A 528 -4.54 -26.29 42.19
N GLN A 529 -5.20 -27.14 42.96
CA GLN A 529 -4.64 -28.41 43.43
C GLN A 529 -5.68 -29.53 43.38
N VAL A 530 -5.20 -30.76 43.31
CA VAL A 530 -6.00 -31.95 43.63
C VAL A 530 -5.89 -32.17 45.14
N ALA A 531 -7.01 -32.04 45.84
CA ALA A 531 -7.10 -32.22 47.28
C ALA A 531 -7.04 -33.72 47.66
N ALA A 532 -6.94 -34.01 48.96
CA ALA A 532 -6.95 -35.38 49.48
C ALA A 532 -8.23 -36.16 49.12
N THR A 533 -9.34 -35.46 48.87
CA THR A 533 -10.60 -36.03 48.37
C THR A 533 -10.53 -36.49 46.91
N GLY A 534 -9.41 -36.27 46.23
CA GLY A 534 -9.25 -36.54 44.80
C GLY A 534 -9.92 -35.51 43.89
N LYS A 535 -10.56 -34.48 44.44
CA LYS A 535 -11.24 -33.41 43.69
C LYS A 535 -10.35 -32.19 43.53
N LEU A 536 -10.64 -31.36 42.53
CA LEU A 536 -9.95 -30.06 42.37
C LEU A 536 -10.38 -29.09 43.48
N LEU A 537 -9.43 -28.28 43.93
CA LEU A 537 -9.63 -27.17 44.84
C LEU A 537 -8.87 -25.97 44.27
N TYR A 538 -9.61 -24.91 43.97
CA TYR A 538 -9.03 -23.59 43.75
C TYR A 538 -9.07 -22.79 45.04
N THR A 539 -7.99 -22.10 45.37
CA THR A 539 -7.92 -21.13 46.45
C THR A 539 -7.30 -19.85 45.90
N SER A 540 -8.00 -18.73 46.00
CA SER A 540 -7.55 -17.41 45.55
C SER A 540 -6.48 -16.83 46.49
N ALA A 541 -5.77 -15.80 46.01
CA ALA A 541 -4.79 -15.06 46.82
C ALA A 541 -5.35 -14.45 48.11
N LYS A 542 -6.67 -14.21 48.15
CA LYS A 542 -7.41 -13.70 49.33
C LYS A 542 -8.04 -14.81 50.18
N GLY A 543 -7.70 -16.08 49.95
CA GLY A 543 -8.18 -17.23 50.74
C GLY A 543 -9.57 -17.78 50.37
N ARG A 544 -10.33 -17.14 49.47
CA ARG A 544 -11.61 -17.68 48.96
C ARG A 544 -11.35 -18.94 48.14
N SER A 545 -12.19 -19.97 48.30
CA SER A 545 -11.98 -21.26 47.63
C SER A 545 -13.20 -21.73 46.82
N ILE A 546 -12.94 -22.50 45.77
CA ILE A 546 -13.94 -23.19 44.94
C ILE A 546 -13.55 -24.67 44.88
N ALA A 547 -14.41 -25.56 45.39
CA ALA A 547 -14.20 -27.00 45.34
C ALA A 547 -14.90 -27.59 44.10
N GLY A 548 -14.16 -28.35 43.31
CA GLY A 548 -14.70 -29.12 42.20
C GLY A 548 -15.60 -30.24 42.70
N THR A 549 -16.58 -30.62 41.88
CA THR A 549 -17.57 -31.66 42.22
C THR A 549 -17.09 -33.07 41.84
N LYS A 550 -16.20 -33.18 40.85
CA LYS A 550 -15.71 -34.43 40.25
C LYS A 550 -14.37 -34.90 40.85
N VAL A 551 -14.23 -36.22 41.04
CA VAL A 551 -12.95 -36.86 41.37
C VAL A 551 -12.10 -36.95 40.11
N VAL A 552 -10.87 -36.45 40.18
CA VAL A 552 -9.90 -36.35 39.06
C VAL A 552 -8.60 -37.11 39.31
N SER A 553 -8.49 -37.78 40.45
CA SER A 553 -7.35 -38.62 40.85
C SER A 553 -7.53 -40.08 40.41
N ASP A 554 -8.24 -40.33 39.32
CA ASP A 554 -8.59 -41.66 38.81
C ASP A 554 -7.59 -42.18 37.75
N ASN A 555 -6.46 -41.49 37.58
CA ASN A 555 -5.45 -41.74 36.56
C ASN A 555 -5.98 -41.65 35.11
N ARG A 556 -7.05 -40.88 34.86
CA ARG A 556 -7.53 -40.50 33.52
C ARG A 556 -7.15 -39.07 33.20
N TRP A 557 -7.25 -38.73 31.91
CA TRP A 557 -7.00 -37.38 31.44
C TRP A 557 -8.21 -36.49 31.69
N HIS A 558 -8.01 -35.42 32.45
CA HIS A 558 -9.01 -34.39 32.72
C HIS A 558 -8.64 -33.06 32.09
N LYS A 559 -9.64 -32.23 31.81
CA LYS A 559 -9.51 -30.84 31.40
C LYS A 559 -9.96 -29.93 32.53
N LEU A 560 -9.14 -28.93 32.82
CA LEU A 560 -9.41 -27.89 33.80
C LEU A 560 -9.40 -26.54 33.07
N VAL A 561 -10.41 -25.72 33.33
CA VAL A 561 -10.44 -24.31 32.94
C VAL A 561 -10.71 -23.47 34.19
N LEU A 562 -9.84 -22.52 34.51
CA LEU A 562 -10.09 -21.48 35.49
C LEU A 562 -10.23 -20.16 34.74
N THR A 563 -11.32 -19.44 34.96
CA THR A 563 -11.51 -18.12 34.36
C THR A 563 -11.86 -17.09 35.42
N HIS A 564 -11.25 -15.92 35.33
CA HIS A 564 -11.48 -14.78 36.22
C HIS A 564 -11.99 -13.59 35.41
N TYR A 565 -13.07 -12.98 35.89
CA TYR A 565 -13.68 -11.78 35.33
C TYR A 565 -13.46 -10.66 36.33
N TYR A 566 -12.49 -9.79 36.02
CA TYR A 566 -12.02 -8.77 36.95
C TYR A 566 -13.11 -7.75 37.29
N GLY A 567 -13.81 -7.22 36.28
CA GLY A 567 -14.90 -6.25 36.48
C GLY A 567 -15.98 -6.73 37.46
N GLN A 568 -16.35 -8.01 37.38
CA GLN A 568 -17.33 -8.64 38.30
C GLN A 568 -16.72 -9.16 39.60
N GLY A 569 -15.38 -9.25 39.71
CA GLY A 569 -14.71 -9.93 40.80
C GLY A 569 -15.05 -11.43 40.90
N LEU A 570 -15.49 -12.05 39.80
CA LEU A 570 -15.99 -13.43 39.74
C LEU A 570 -14.92 -14.38 39.22
N THR A 571 -14.83 -15.58 39.82
CA THR A 571 -13.98 -16.68 39.32
C THR A 571 -14.82 -17.92 39.13
N ARG A 572 -14.64 -18.63 38.00
CA ARG A 572 -15.32 -19.90 37.71
C ARG A 572 -14.28 -21.00 37.43
N LEU A 573 -14.54 -22.18 37.97
CA LEU A 573 -13.71 -23.37 37.85
C LEU A 573 -14.49 -24.44 37.07
N TYR A 574 -13.98 -24.88 35.94
CA TYR A 574 -14.58 -25.94 35.13
C TYR A 574 -13.70 -27.19 35.12
N VAL A 575 -14.31 -28.35 35.23
CA VAL A 575 -13.68 -29.67 35.14
C VAL A 575 -14.45 -30.52 34.15
N ASP A 576 -13.79 -30.98 33.09
CA ASP A 576 -14.39 -31.78 32.01
C ASP A 576 -15.73 -31.23 31.51
N SER A 577 -15.80 -29.92 31.29
CA SER A 577 -17.00 -29.19 30.83
C SER A 577 -18.15 -29.09 31.85
N THR A 578 -17.92 -29.40 33.12
CA THR A 578 -18.84 -29.13 34.24
C THR A 578 -18.29 -27.99 35.10
N TYR A 579 -19.15 -27.08 35.59
CA TYR A 579 -18.75 -25.91 36.38
C TYR A 579 -19.16 -26.00 37.84
#